data_AF-A0A952YY64-F1
#
_entry.id   AF-A0A952YY64-F1
#
_cell.length_a   1.000
_cell.length_b   1.000
_cell.length_c   1.000
_cell.angle_alpha   90.00
_cell.angle_beta   90.00
_cell.angle_gamma   90.00
#
_symmetry.space_group_name_H-M   'P 1'
#
loop_
_entity.id
_entity.type
_entity.pdbx_description
1 polymer ?
#
loop_
_entity_poly.entity_id
_entity_poly.type
_entity_poly.pdbx_seq_one_letter_code
_entity_poly.pdbx_strand_id
1 'polypeptide(L)'
;MSENNSSTDLDDSEILTKFRNLLSKYQHQGKIISTSDYPASITTPQSDIPTKTEYSDEIPLLTDIVILHPTVIHPQPARLTPIRQILDAALSECLIELNTTDRKALANALEIRLARLLK
;
A
#
# COMPACT_ATOMS: atom_id res chain seq x y z
N MET A 1 -18.56 45.87 0.33
CA MET A 1 -17.41 45.27 1.03
C MET A 1 -17.23 43.88 0.44
N SER A 2 -16.49 43.76 -0.68
CA SER A 2 -16.23 42.48 -1.35
C SER A 2 -14.73 42.42 -1.63
N GLU A 3 -13.96 42.17 -0.58
CA GLU A 3 -12.52 42.00 -0.68
C GLU A 3 -12.18 40.54 -0.37
N ASN A 4 -11.26 40.01 -1.18
CA ASN A 4 -10.44 38.83 -0.94
C ASN A 4 -10.99 37.44 -1.29
N ASN A 5 -11.01 37.11 -2.59
CA ASN A 5 -11.02 35.72 -3.09
C ASN A 5 -10.00 35.51 -4.24
N SER A 6 -8.99 36.37 -4.40
CA SER A 6 -7.97 36.22 -5.45
C SER A 6 -6.78 35.37 -5.04
N SER A 7 -6.62 35.07 -3.74
CA SER A 7 -5.53 34.22 -3.24
C SER A 7 -5.79 32.73 -3.46
N THR A 8 -7.04 32.29 -3.42
CA THR A 8 -7.43 30.88 -3.61
C THR A 8 -7.33 30.43 -5.08
N ASP A 9 -7.57 31.33 -6.03
CA ASP A 9 -7.48 31.05 -7.48
C ASP A 9 -6.02 30.80 -7.94
N LEU A 10 -5.06 31.46 -7.28
CA LEU A 10 -3.63 31.23 -7.53
C LEU A 10 -3.23 29.80 -7.12
N ASP A 11 -3.69 29.34 -5.96
CA ASP A 11 -3.44 28.01 -5.45
C ASP A 11 -4.14 26.94 -6.30
N ASP A 12 -5.36 27.19 -6.78
CA ASP A 12 -6.09 26.28 -7.68
C ASP A 12 -5.34 26.09 -9.01
N SER A 13 -4.77 27.16 -9.56
CA SER A 13 -3.97 27.09 -10.79
C SER A 13 -2.70 26.25 -10.61
N GLU A 14 -2.06 26.33 -9.44
CA GLU A 14 -0.88 25.53 -9.09
C GLU A 14 -1.27 24.05 -8.90
N ILE A 15 -2.40 23.78 -8.24
CA ILE A 15 -2.93 22.43 -8.03
C ILE A 15 -3.25 21.76 -9.38
N LEU A 16 -3.93 22.46 -10.30
CA LEU A 16 -4.23 21.93 -11.63
C LEU A 16 -2.96 21.66 -12.45
N THR A 17 -1.94 22.50 -12.29
CA THR A 17 -0.64 22.32 -12.94
C THR A 17 0.08 21.08 -12.42
N LYS A 18 0.14 20.89 -11.09
CA LYS A 18 0.69 19.68 -10.46
C LYS A 18 -0.06 18.42 -10.89
N PHE A 19 -1.39 18.48 -10.96
CA PHE A 19 -2.23 17.36 -11.40
C PHE A 19 -1.97 16.97 -12.86
N ARG A 20 -1.90 17.96 -13.77
CA ARG A 20 -1.55 17.71 -15.18
C ARG A 20 -0.15 17.11 -15.33
N ASN A 21 0.82 17.60 -14.57
CA ASN A 21 2.18 17.05 -14.55
C ASN A 21 2.22 15.60 -14.03
N LEU A 22 1.36 15.28 -13.07
CA LEU A 22 1.23 13.91 -12.56
C LEU A 22 0.62 12.98 -13.63
N LEU A 23 -0.46 13.40 -14.28
CA LEU A 23 -1.08 12.64 -15.36
C LEU A 23 -0.11 12.42 -16.53
N SER A 24 0.58 13.47 -16.99
CA SER A 24 1.54 13.35 -18.11
C SER A 24 2.69 12.41 -17.78
N LYS A 25 3.20 12.45 -16.53
CA LYS A 25 4.27 11.55 -16.07
C LYS A 25 3.89 10.09 -16.18
N TYR A 26 2.64 9.72 -15.88
CA TYR A 26 2.21 8.32 -15.84
C TYR A 26 1.44 7.85 -17.09
N GLN A 27 0.89 8.77 -17.89
CA GLN A 27 0.15 8.44 -19.11
C GLN A 27 1.00 7.74 -20.18
N HIS A 28 2.32 7.95 -20.17
CA HIS A 28 3.26 7.33 -21.12
C HIS A 28 4.04 6.14 -20.54
N GLN A 29 3.94 5.89 -19.23
CA GLN A 29 4.63 4.76 -18.59
C GLN A 29 4.00 3.40 -18.91
N GLY A 30 2.78 3.37 -19.45
CA GLY A 30 2.10 2.15 -19.90
C GLY A 30 2.21 1.85 -21.40
N LYS A 31 2.98 2.64 -22.18
CA LYS A 31 3.11 2.49 -23.65
C LYS A 31 4.43 1.81 -24.05
N ILE A 32 4.69 0.67 -23.42
CA ILE A 32 5.58 -0.39 -23.90
C ILE A 32 4.65 -1.61 -23.97
N ILE A 33 4.09 -2.04 -25.09
CA ILE A 33 4.72 -2.50 -26.33
C ILE A 33 3.70 -2.33 -27.46
N SER A 34 4.21 -1.89 -28.59
CA SER A 34 3.54 -1.70 -29.87
C SER A 34 2.99 -3.01 -30.45
N THR A 35 1.79 -2.90 -31.05
CA THR A 35 1.38 -3.47 -32.34
C THR A 35 2.21 -4.64 -32.90
N SER A 36 1.61 -5.83 -33.00
CA SER A 36 2.01 -6.83 -33.99
C SER A 36 0.76 -7.37 -34.68
N ASP A 37 0.68 -7.11 -35.98
CA ASP A 37 -0.32 -7.62 -36.90
C ASP A 37 -0.09 -9.12 -37.24
N TYR A 38 -1.17 -9.78 -37.69
CA TYR A 38 -1.28 -11.05 -38.45
C TYR A 38 -1.19 -12.42 -37.70
N PRO A 39 -1.75 -13.51 -38.29
CA PRO A 39 -3.15 -13.76 -38.63
C PRO A 39 -3.67 -15.08 -38.02
N ALA A 40 -4.99 -15.30 -38.12
CA ALA A 40 -5.65 -16.55 -37.77
C ALA A 40 -5.04 -17.78 -38.46
N SER A 41 -4.79 -18.84 -37.70
CA SER A 41 -4.82 -20.22 -38.20
C SER A 41 -5.30 -21.16 -37.11
N ILE A 42 -6.38 -21.86 -37.42
CA ILE A 42 -7.12 -22.79 -36.57
C ILE A 42 -6.48 -24.16 -36.73
N THR A 43 -6.00 -24.80 -35.66
CA THR A 43 -6.04 -26.28 -35.52
C THR A 43 -5.75 -26.72 -34.08
N THR A 44 -6.73 -27.34 -33.43
CA THR A 44 -6.57 -28.32 -32.34
C THR A 44 -6.59 -29.74 -32.96
N PRO A 45 -6.30 -30.85 -32.24
CA PRO A 45 -5.93 -31.02 -30.82
C PRO A 45 -4.67 -31.91 -30.64
N GLN A 46 -4.14 -32.02 -29.42
CA GLN A 46 -3.95 -33.31 -28.69
C GLN A 46 -3.12 -33.12 -27.41
N SER A 47 -3.62 -33.76 -26.36
CA SER A 47 -3.07 -33.82 -25.00
C SER A 47 -1.66 -34.39 -24.97
N ASP A 48 -0.74 -33.73 -24.28
CA ASP A 48 0.15 -34.33 -23.27
C ASP A 48 1.05 -33.28 -22.60
N ILE A 49 0.90 -33.18 -21.27
CA ILE A 49 1.88 -32.72 -20.26
C ILE A 49 2.53 -31.33 -20.48
N PRO A 50 2.20 -30.28 -19.70
CA PRO A 50 2.96 -29.04 -19.76
C PRO A 50 4.23 -29.15 -18.91
N THR A 51 5.31 -29.64 -19.52
CA THR A 51 6.66 -29.23 -19.14
C THR A 51 6.88 -27.77 -19.52
N LYS A 52 7.40 -26.99 -18.57
CA LYS A 52 7.90 -25.62 -18.73
C LYS A 52 6.84 -24.62 -19.16
N THR A 53 6.33 -23.90 -18.17
CA THR A 53 5.77 -22.54 -18.30
C THR A 53 6.75 -21.65 -19.04
N GLU A 54 6.61 -21.61 -20.37
CA GLU A 54 6.76 -20.36 -21.10
C GLU A 54 5.80 -19.36 -20.45
N TYR A 55 6.31 -18.16 -20.16
CA TYR A 55 5.50 -17.04 -19.71
C TYR A 55 4.59 -16.63 -20.88
N SER A 56 3.50 -17.38 -21.05
CA SER A 56 2.35 -16.90 -21.81
C SER A 56 1.74 -15.77 -20.99
N ASP A 57 1.69 -14.57 -21.56
CA ASP A 57 1.04 -13.37 -21.00
C ASP A 57 -0.50 -13.52 -21.00
N GLU A 58 -0.99 -14.76 -20.98
CA GLU A 58 -2.41 -15.12 -21.00
C GLU A 58 -2.97 -15.09 -19.58
N ILE A 59 -4.07 -14.32 -19.44
CA ILE A 59 -4.84 -14.27 -18.20
C ILE A 59 -5.44 -15.66 -17.95
N PRO A 60 -5.19 -16.28 -16.79
CA PRO A 60 -5.70 -17.62 -16.50
C PRO A 60 -7.24 -17.64 -16.53
N LEU A 61 -7.80 -18.71 -17.09
CA LEU A 61 -9.25 -18.92 -17.17
C LEU A 61 -9.78 -19.52 -15.86
N LEU A 62 -11.10 -19.41 -15.62
CA LEU A 62 -11.74 -19.94 -14.40
C LEU A 62 -11.59 -21.45 -14.19
N THR A 63 -11.25 -22.19 -15.26
CA THR A 63 -11.00 -23.63 -15.24
C THR A 63 -9.58 -24.01 -14.85
N ASP A 64 -8.66 -23.04 -14.81
CA ASP A 64 -7.24 -23.30 -14.66
C ASP A 64 -6.84 -23.31 -13.18
N ILE A 65 -6.06 -24.32 -12.79
CA ILE A 65 -5.56 -24.45 -11.42
C ILE A 65 -4.29 -23.61 -11.29
N VAL A 66 -4.40 -22.44 -10.65
CA VAL A 66 -3.26 -21.56 -10.36
C VAL A 66 -2.58 -21.98 -9.06
N ILE A 67 -1.35 -22.49 -9.16
CA ILE A 67 -0.53 -22.80 -7.99
C ILE A 67 0.19 -21.51 -7.56
N LEU A 68 -0.35 -20.83 -6.55
CA LEU A 68 0.30 -19.69 -5.94
C LEU A 68 1.49 -20.17 -5.10
N HIS A 69 2.70 -19.73 -5.47
CA HIS A 69 3.84 -19.86 -4.57
C HIS A 69 3.53 -19.05 -3.30
N PRO A 70 3.71 -19.62 -2.09
CA PRO A 70 3.55 -18.84 -0.87
C PRO A 70 4.56 -17.70 -0.93
N THR A 71 4.06 -16.49 -1.09
CA THR A 71 4.85 -15.30 -0.85
C THR A 71 5.43 -15.45 0.55
N VAL A 72 6.73 -15.21 0.70
CA VAL A 72 7.35 -15.13 2.02
C VAL A 72 6.71 -13.94 2.73
N ILE A 73 5.60 -14.19 3.43
CA ILE A 73 4.91 -13.20 4.25
C ILE A 73 5.92 -12.91 5.35
N HIS A 74 6.66 -11.81 5.21
CA HIS A 74 7.51 -11.34 6.27
C HIS A 74 6.64 -11.24 7.54
N PRO A 75 7.05 -11.87 8.66
CA PRO A 75 6.29 -11.77 9.89
C PRO A 75 6.15 -10.30 10.22
N GLN A 76 4.91 -9.84 10.34
CA GLN A 76 4.65 -8.45 10.69
C GLN A 76 5.32 -8.17 12.04
N PRO A 77 6.17 -7.14 12.15
CA PRO A 77 6.81 -6.82 13.42
C PRO A 77 5.74 -6.62 14.48
N ALA A 78 6.05 -7.07 15.70
CA ALA A 78 5.13 -7.00 16.83
C ALA A 78 4.64 -5.56 17.00
N ARG A 79 3.35 -5.33 16.69
CA ARG A 79 2.74 -4.01 16.81
C ARG A 79 2.74 -3.64 18.29
N LEU A 80 3.24 -2.44 18.60
CA LEU A 80 3.11 -1.88 19.95
C LEU A 80 1.63 -1.72 20.27
N THR A 81 1.28 -1.89 21.55
CA THR A 81 -0.09 -1.64 22.01
C THR A 81 -0.45 -0.16 21.81
N PRO A 82 -1.74 0.18 21.58
CA PRO A 82 -2.15 1.57 21.39
C PRO A 82 -1.72 2.48 22.55
N ILE A 83 -1.78 1.99 23.79
CA ILE A 83 -1.34 2.73 24.97
C ILE A 83 0.16 3.01 24.92
N ARG A 84 0.96 2.03 24.49
CA ARG A 84 2.40 2.23 24.34
C ARG A 84 2.71 3.28 23.29
N GLN A 85 2.00 3.29 22.17
CA GLN A 85 2.17 4.30 21.12
C GLN A 85 1.83 5.71 21.62
N ILE A 86 0.72 5.87 22.34
CA ILE A 86 0.31 7.16 22.91
C ILE A 86 1.33 7.64 23.95
N LEU A 87 1.80 6.74 24.82
CA LEU A 87 2.82 7.07 25.81
C LEU A 87 4.15 7.47 25.14
N ASP A 88 4.61 6.72 24.14
CA ASP A 88 5.84 7.02 23.41
C ASP A 88 5.75 8.38 22.70
N ALA A 89 4.60 8.69 22.09
CA ALA A 89 4.35 10.00 21.48
C ALA A 89 4.38 11.14 22.51
N ALA A 90 3.65 10.99 23.63
CA ALA A 90 3.61 12.01 24.69
C ALA A 90 4.99 12.25 25.33
N LEU A 91 5.77 11.20 25.57
CA LEU A 91 7.14 11.33 26.08
C LEU A 91 8.04 12.06 25.09
N SER A 92 7.89 11.78 23.78
CA SER A 92 8.65 12.49 22.74
C SER A 92 8.26 13.96 22.64
N GLU A 93 6.98 14.29 22.80
CA GLU A 93 6.46 15.66 22.75
C GLU A 93 6.91 16.48 23.96
N CYS A 94 6.90 15.88 25.16
CA CYS A 94 7.36 16.53 26.39
C CYS A 94 8.89 16.52 26.57
N LEU A 95 9.64 15.93 25.63
CA LEU A 95 11.10 15.76 25.72
C LEU A 95 11.54 15.06 27.02
N ILE A 96 10.73 14.13 27.52
CA ILE A 96 11.02 13.37 28.74
C ILE A 96 11.70 12.07 28.34
N GLU A 97 12.96 11.93 28.73
CA GLU A 97 13.70 10.69 28.53
C GLU A 97 13.36 9.69 29.64
N LEU A 98 12.81 8.54 29.23
CA LEU A 98 12.45 7.46 30.14
C LEU A 98 13.10 6.16 29.67
N ASN A 99 13.68 5.41 30.60
CA ASN A 99 14.31 4.12 30.31
C ASN A 99 13.30 3.14 29.67
N THR A 100 13.79 2.26 28.80
CA THR A 100 12.97 1.31 28.04
C THR A 100 12.16 0.38 28.94
N THR A 101 12.74 -0.03 30.07
CA THR A 101 12.09 -0.87 31.11
C THR A 101 10.93 -0.13 31.76
N ASP A 102 11.17 1.11 32.20
CA ASP A 102 10.22 1.90 32.96
C ASP A 102 9.06 2.32 32.06
N ARG A 103 9.37 2.65 30.81
CA ARG A 103 8.38 2.92 29.78
C ARG A 103 7.47 1.71 29.54
N LYS A 104 8.01 0.48 29.61
CA LYS A 104 7.24 -0.76 29.42
C LYS A 104 6.39 -1.06 30.64
N ALA A 105 6.94 -0.89 31.83
CA ALA A 105 6.21 -1.02 33.08
C ALA A 105 5.05 -0.02 33.17
N LEU A 106 5.29 1.24 32.79
CA LEU A 106 4.29 2.29 32.78
C LEU A 106 3.16 2.00 31.78
N ALA A 107 3.49 1.62 30.55
CA ALA A 107 2.47 1.24 29.56
C ALA A 107 1.59 0.09 30.05
N ASN A 108 2.19 -0.95 30.64
CA ASN A 108 1.45 -2.10 31.20
C ASN A 108 0.57 -1.69 32.40
N ALA A 109 1.09 -0.86 33.31
CA ALA A 109 0.31 -0.34 34.44
C ALA A 109 -0.91 0.47 33.97
N LEU A 110 -0.76 1.26 32.91
CA LEU A 110 -1.85 2.02 32.30
C LEU A 110 -2.90 1.11 31.65
N GLU A 111 -2.46 0.06 30.94
CA GLU A 111 -3.36 -0.95 30.36
C GLU A 111 -4.21 -1.65 31.43
N ILE A 112 -3.58 -2.14 32.49
CA ILE A 112 -4.27 -2.80 33.61
C ILE A 112 -5.27 -1.83 34.27
N ARG A 113 -4.88 -0.55 34.42
CA ARG A 113 -5.75 0.45 35.04
C ARG A 113 -6.97 0.75 34.18
N LEU A 114 -6.79 0.95 32.87
CA LEU A 114 -7.92 1.19 31.95
C LEU A 114 -8.84 -0.02 31.86
N ALA A 115 -8.28 -1.23 31.81
CA ALA A 115 -9.07 -2.46 31.81
C ALA A 115 -9.92 -2.63 33.08
N ARG A 116 -9.46 -2.10 34.22
CA ARG A 116 -10.22 -2.09 35.49
C ARG A 116 -11.34 -1.06 35.49
N LEU A 117 -11.14 0.10 34.85
CA LEU A 117 -12.12 1.19 34.80
C LEU A 117 -13.27 0.92 33.82
N LEU A 118 -13.07 0.02 32.86
CA LEU A 118 -14.07 -0.38 31.87
C LEU A 118 -14.92 -1.59 32.32
N LYS A 119 -14.72 -2.07 33.55
CA LYS A 119 -15.53 -3.13 34.19
C LYS A 119 -16.44 -2.52 35.24
#